data_AF-Q5DHR4-F1
#
_entry.id   AF-Q5DHR4-F1
#
_cell.length_a   1.000
_cell.length_b   1.000
_cell.length_c   1.000
_cell.angle_alpha   90.00
_cell.angle_beta   90.00
_cell.angle_gamma   90.00
#
_symmetry.space_group_name_H-M   'P 1'
#
loop_
_entity.id
_entity.type
_entity.pdbx_description
1 polymer ?
#
loop_
_entity_poly.entity_id
_entity_poly.type
_entity_poly.pdbx_seq_one_letter_code
_entity_poly.pdbx_strand_id
1 'polypeptide(L)'
;MQRSFKKSSWNLNLEEHLKWLAENAKDQKSSTGPDRQISLYYGHGDYCTESGTFREVVVKLKCIQSTSTAIYLSFSEHTKCVYSMTIESSTFCDLLPLADENNIIPINKV
;
A
#
# COMPACT_ATOMS: atom_id res chain seq x y z
N MET A 1 -6.04 30.25 -15.43
CA MET A 1 -6.93 29.15 -14.99
C MET A 1 -6.11 28.22 -14.08
N GLN A 2 -6.05 28.53 -12.78
CA GLN A 2 -5.37 27.67 -11.80
C GLN A 2 -6.20 26.40 -11.63
N ARG A 3 -5.70 25.27 -12.11
CA ARG A 3 -6.26 23.97 -11.74
C ARG A 3 -5.98 23.79 -10.25
N SER A 4 -7.01 23.94 -9.43
CA SER A 4 -6.95 23.54 -8.03
C SER A 4 -6.58 22.07 -7.98
N PHE A 5 -5.41 21.75 -7.44
CA PHE A 5 -5.11 20.40 -6.99
C PHE A 5 -6.11 20.10 -5.87
N LYS A 6 -7.17 19.34 -6.17
CA LYS A 6 -7.93 18.68 -5.11
C LYS A 6 -6.92 17.79 -4.39
N LYS A 7 -6.68 18.08 -3.12
CA LYS A 7 -5.99 17.17 -2.20
C LYS A 7 -6.91 15.97 -2.05
N SER A 8 -6.80 14.97 -2.94
CA SER A 8 -7.46 13.69 -2.72
C SER A 8 -6.84 13.11 -1.45
N SER A 9 -7.62 13.16 -0.37
CA SER A 9 -7.20 12.64 0.92
C SER A 9 -7.38 11.14 0.87
N TRP A 10 -6.41 10.45 0.26
CA TRP A 10 -6.29 9.01 0.36
C TRP A 10 -6.08 8.66 1.84
N ASN A 11 -7.14 8.22 2.49
CA ASN A 11 -7.11 7.71 3.85
C ASN A 11 -7.30 6.19 3.77
N LEU A 12 -6.57 5.42 4.58
CA LEU A 12 -6.79 3.99 4.67
C LEU A 12 -8.17 3.75 5.31
N ASN A 13 -9.16 3.35 4.52
CA ASN A 13 -10.44 2.89 5.05
C ASN A 13 -10.28 1.45 5.53
N LEU A 14 -10.37 1.24 6.84
CA LEU A 14 -10.14 -0.07 7.46
C LEU A 14 -11.12 -1.12 6.96
N GLU A 15 -12.41 -0.81 6.81
CA GLU A 15 -13.42 -1.78 6.40
C GLU A 15 -13.18 -2.26 4.96
N GLU A 16 -12.88 -1.32 4.06
CA GLU A 16 -12.56 -1.63 2.66
C GLU A 16 -11.25 -2.38 2.54
N HIS A 17 -10.25 -2.00 3.33
CA HIS A 17 -8.98 -2.68 3.38
C HIS A 17 -9.14 -4.14 3.83
N LEU A 18 -9.89 -4.39 4.91
CA LEU A 18 -10.15 -5.74 5.41
C LEU A 18 -10.95 -6.57 4.39
N LYS A 19 -11.94 -5.95 3.73
CA LYS A 19 -12.69 -6.60 2.65
C LYS A 19 -11.78 -7.01 1.50
N TRP A 20 -10.96 -6.08 1.01
CA TRP A 20 -10.00 -6.34 -0.05
C TRP A 20 -9.02 -7.44 0.35
N LEU A 21 -8.53 -7.41 1.59
CA LEU A 21 -7.57 -8.37 2.11
C LEU A 21 -8.15 -9.78 2.19
N ALA A 22 -9.43 -9.92 2.58
CA ALA A 22 -10.15 -11.19 2.57
C ALA A 22 -10.35 -11.76 1.15
N GLU A 23 -10.60 -10.89 0.17
CA GLU A 23 -10.72 -11.28 -1.25
C GLU A 23 -9.35 -11.60 -1.89
N ASN A 24 -8.26 -11.11 -1.31
CA ASN A 24 -6.89 -11.24 -1.82
C ASN A 24 -5.98 -12.00 -0.84
N ALA A 25 -6.38 -13.22 -0.46
CA ALA A 25 -5.66 -14.06 0.50
C ALA A 25 -4.17 -14.34 0.16
N LYS A 26 -3.74 -14.15 -1.10
CA LYS A 26 -2.32 -14.21 -1.48
C LYS A 26 -1.49 -13.06 -0.88
N ASP A 27 -2.11 -11.90 -0.69
CA ASP A 27 -1.51 -10.69 -0.13
C ASP A 27 -1.63 -10.64 1.41
N GLN A 28 -2.41 -11.56 2.02
CA GLN A 28 -2.40 -11.86 3.47
C GLN A 28 -1.21 -12.69 3.92
N LYS A 29 -0.61 -13.47 3.02
CA LYS A 29 0.52 -14.34 3.36
C LYS A 29 1.77 -13.49 3.60
N SER A 30 1.82 -12.84 4.77
CA SER A 30 3.05 -12.27 5.27
C SER A 30 4.02 -13.43 5.42
N SER A 31 5.11 -13.42 4.67
CA SER A 31 6.28 -14.21 5.01
C SER A 31 6.64 -13.90 6.47
N THR A 32 6.53 -14.88 7.35
CA THR A 32 7.07 -14.76 8.71
C THR A 32 8.59 -14.77 8.57
N GLY A 33 9.25 -13.64 8.87
CA GLY A 33 10.71 -13.54 8.80
C GLY A 33 11.23 -12.18 8.32
N PRO A 34 12.55 -12.07 8.07
CA PRO A 34 13.20 -10.84 7.63
C PRO A 34 12.75 -10.35 6.23
N ASP A 35 12.15 -11.23 5.43
CA ASP A 35 11.56 -10.91 4.12
C ASP A 35 10.06 -10.58 4.22
N ARG A 36 9.55 -10.25 5.41
CA ARG A 36 8.16 -9.85 5.61
C ARG A 36 7.86 -8.63 4.73
N GLN A 37 6.77 -8.71 3.98
CA GLN A 37 6.21 -7.60 3.21
C GLN A 37 4.75 -7.43 3.63
N ILE A 38 4.24 -6.20 3.57
CA ILE A 38 2.84 -5.90 3.85
C ILE A 38 2.19 -5.21 2.66
N SER A 39 0.91 -5.45 2.46
CA SER A 39 0.11 -4.82 1.41
C SER A 39 -0.99 -3.98 2.04
N LEU A 40 -1.05 -2.70 1.70
CA LEU A 40 -2.08 -1.74 2.12
C LEU A 40 -2.96 -1.42 0.91
N TYR A 41 -4.27 -1.48 1.08
CA TYR A 41 -5.24 -1.16 0.04
C TYR A 41 -5.89 0.18 0.31
N TYR A 42 -5.82 1.07 -0.67
CA TYR A 42 -6.52 2.34 -0.65
C TYR A 42 -7.52 2.36 -1.81
N GLY A 43 -8.80 2.24 -1.46
CA GLY A 43 -9.92 2.30 -2.39
C GLY A 43 -10.56 3.69 -2.45
N HIS A 44 -11.59 3.81 -3.30
CA HIS A 44 -12.46 4.99 -3.40
C HIS A 44 -11.72 6.34 -3.53
N GLY A 45 -10.64 6.35 -4.31
CA GLY A 45 -9.98 7.58 -4.72
C GLY A 45 -10.84 8.41 -5.66
N ASP A 46 -10.23 9.35 -6.39
CA ASP A 46 -10.98 10.17 -7.34
C ASP A 46 -11.67 9.32 -8.41
N TYR A 47 -12.93 9.63 -8.72
CA TYR A 47 -13.67 8.96 -9.80
C TYR A 47 -12.91 9.06 -11.12
N CYS A 48 -12.73 7.93 -11.78
CA CYS A 48 -12.05 7.83 -13.05
C CYS A 48 -13.08 7.74 -14.18
N THR A 49 -13.18 8.81 -14.96
CA THR A 49 -14.11 8.88 -16.09
C THR A 49 -13.79 7.88 -17.20
N GLU A 50 -12.54 7.43 -17.30
CA GLU A 50 -12.10 6.52 -18.35
C GLU A 50 -12.46 5.06 -18.08
N SER A 51 -12.44 4.63 -16.82
CA SER A 51 -12.82 3.27 -16.41
C SER A 51 -14.27 3.19 -15.93
N GLY A 52 -14.87 4.32 -15.55
CA GLY A 52 -16.17 4.36 -14.89
C GLY A 52 -16.13 3.86 -13.43
N THR A 53 -14.94 3.77 -12.85
CA THR A 53 -14.71 3.28 -11.48
C THR A 53 -13.99 4.33 -10.63
N PHE A 54 -14.01 4.18 -9.31
CA PHE A 54 -13.11 4.96 -8.46
C PHE A 54 -11.69 4.42 -8.55
N ARG A 55 -10.71 5.31 -8.47
CA ARG A 55 -9.30 4.90 -8.43
C ARG A 55 -9.01 4.06 -7.20
N GLU A 56 -8.15 3.08 -7.36
CA GLU A 56 -7.66 2.25 -6.26
C GLU A 56 -6.15 2.01 -6.39
N VAL A 57 -5.48 1.85 -5.26
CA VAL A 57 -4.05 1.55 -5.21
C VAL A 57 -3.74 0.52 -4.13
N VAL A 58 -2.93 -0.46 -4.50
CA VAL A 58 -2.29 -1.37 -3.54
C VAL A 58 -0.85 -0.92 -3.33
N VAL A 59 -0.51 -0.56 -2.10
CA VAL A 59 0.84 -0.18 -1.69
C VAL A 59 1.51 -1.36 -0.99
N LYS A 60 2.62 -1.84 -1.55
CA LYS A 60 3.44 -2.91 -1.00
C LYS A 60 4.68 -2.31 -0.37
N LEU A 61 4.85 -2.49 0.93
CA LEU A 61 6.07 -2.12 1.64
C LEU A 61 6.93 -3.36 1.81
N LYS A 62 8.20 -3.25 1.43
CA LYS A 62 9.15 -4.36 1.48
C LYS A 62 10.50 -3.93 2.05
N CYS A 63 10.99 -4.73 2.99
CA CYS A 63 12.35 -4.62 3.51
C CYS A 63 13.34 -5.14 2.46
N ILE A 64 14.44 -4.42 2.27
CA ILE A 64 15.59 -4.90 1.50
C ILE A 64 16.83 -4.88 2.40
N GLN A 65 17.60 -5.96 2.37
CA GLN A 65 18.86 -6.05 3.12
C GLN A 65 19.91 -5.18 2.42
N SER A 66 20.12 -3.98 2.94
CA SER A 66 21.05 -2.99 2.42
C SER A 66 21.57 -2.12 3.55
N THR A 67 22.83 -1.69 3.46
CA THR A 67 23.42 -0.71 4.37
C THR A 67 22.97 0.73 4.06
N SER A 68 22.34 0.94 2.90
CA SER A 68 21.78 2.23 2.48
C SER A 68 20.33 2.37 2.95
N THR A 69 19.95 3.56 3.40
CA THR A 69 18.56 3.95 3.71
C THR A 69 17.80 4.49 2.51
N ALA A 70 18.33 4.30 1.30
CA ALA A 70 17.66 4.70 0.07
C ALA A 70 16.27 4.05 -0.04
N ILE A 71 15.36 4.78 -0.68
CA ILE A 71 13.99 4.34 -0.95
C ILE A 71 13.87 4.11 -2.45
N TYR A 72 13.45 2.92 -2.83
CA TYR A 72 13.18 2.54 -4.21
C TYR A 72 11.66 2.45 -4.40
N LEU A 73 11.13 3.22 -5.35
CA LEU A 73 9.70 3.26 -5.65
C LEU A 73 9.46 2.69 -7.05
N SER A 74 8.58 1.70 -7.13
CA SER A 74 8.06 1.16 -8.39
C SER A 74 6.56 1.42 -8.45
N PHE A 75 6.07 1.94 -9.57
CA PHE A 75 4.67 2.28 -9.76
C PHE A 75 4.17 1.73 -11.09
N SER A 76 2.99 1.12 -11.08
CA SER A 76 2.41 0.51 -12.26
C SER A 76 0.89 0.70 -12.27
N GLU A 77 0.35 0.93 -13.46
CA GLU A 77 -1.10 0.97 -13.73
C GLU A 77 -1.45 -0.30 -14.52
N HIS A 78 -2.03 -1.30 -13.84
CA HIS A 78 -2.31 -2.60 -14.45
C HIS A 78 -3.50 -2.52 -15.41
N THR A 79 -4.55 -1.85 -14.97
CA THR A 79 -5.71 -1.46 -15.76
C THR A 79 -6.00 0.00 -15.46
N LYS A 80 -6.76 0.67 -16.32
CA LYS A 80 -7.05 2.10 -16.15
C LYS A 80 -7.56 2.38 -14.74
N CYS A 81 -6.88 3.28 -14.04
CA CYS A 81 -7.21 3.74 -12.69
C CYS A 81 -7.08 2.71 -11.56
N VAL A 82 -6.40 1.58 -11.83
CA VAL A 82 -6.02 0.58 -10.83
C VAL A 82 -4.50 0.51 -10.76
N TYR A 83 -3.96 0.91 -9.60
CA TYR A 83 -2.53 1.09 -9.42
C TYR A 83 -1.92 0.06 -8.47
N SER A 84 -0.67 -0.31 -8.73
CA SER A 84 0.19 -0.97 -7.76
C SER A 84 1.44 -0.12 -7.54
N MET A 85 1.81 0.02 -6.27
CA MET A 85 3.02 0.73 -5.87
C MET A 85 3.82 -0.14 -4.92
N THR A 86 5.09 -0.36 -5.23
CA THR A 86 6.01 -1.07 -4.36
C THR A 86 7.06 -0.09 -3.85
N ILE A 87 7.25 -0.05 -2.53
CA ILE A 87 8.24 0.78 -1.88
C ILE A 87 9.21 -0.14 -1.14
N GLU A 88 10.47 -0.08 -1.53
CA GLU A 88 11.56 -0.91 -0.99
C GLU A 88 12.57 -0.03 -0.26
N SER A 89 12.86 -0.37 1.00
CA SER A 89 13.91 0.29 1.79
C SER A 89 14.34 -0.59 2.96
N SER A 90 15.62 -0.49 3.35
CA SER A 90 16.11 -1.09 4.61
C SER A 90 15.44 -0.50 5.85
N THR A 91 14.94 0.74 5.76
CA THR A 91 14.20 1.43 6.84
C THR A 91 12.94 0.67 7.27
N PHE A 92 12.36 -0.14 6.38
CA PHE A 92 11.15 -0.90 6.71
C PHE A 92 11.44 -2.19 7.48
N CYS A 93 12.69 -2.64 7.57
CA CYS A 93 13.02 -3.92 8.19
C CYS A 93 12.65 -3.97 9.67
N ASP A 94 12.72 -2.85 10.38
CA ASP A 94 12.29 -2.75 11.79
C ASP A 94 10.78 -2.52 11.93
N LEU A 95 10.13 -1.95 10.91
CA LEU A 95 8.71 -1.58 10.94
C LEU A 95 7.77 -2.73 10.53
N LEU A 96 8.13 -3.49 9.50
CA LEU A 96 7.27 -4.55 8.95
C LEU A 96 6.95 -5.66 9.96
N PRO A 97 7.87 -6.08 10.86
CA PRO A 97 7.56 -7.04 11.92
C PRO A 97 6.50 -6.55 12.94
N LEU A 98 6.27 -5.24 13.04
CA LEU A 98 5.30 -4.66 13.97
C LEU A 98 3.85 -4.72 13.44
N ALA A 99 3.71 -4.92 12.13
CA ALA A 99 2.41 -5.02 11.48
C ALA A 99 1.62 -6.22 12.02
N ASP A 100 0.31 -6.03 12.20
CA ASP A 100 -0.59 -7.09 12.63
C ASP A 100 -0.94 -8.07 11.49
N GLU A 101 -1.90 -8.97 11.76
CA GLU A 101 -2.41 -9.95 10.79
C GLU A 101 -3.13 -9.29 9.59
N ASN A 102 -3.54 -8.03 9.74
CA ASN A 102 -4.22 -7.24 8.72
C ASN A 102 -3.25 -6.34 7.95
N ASN A 103 -1.94 -6.57 8.00
CA ASN A 103 -0.94 -5.74 7.34
C ASN A 103 -0.93 -4.27 7.82
N ILE A 104 -1.47 -3.96 9.00
CA ILE A 104 -1.50 -2.60 9.55
C ILE A 104 -0.41 -2.45 10.60
N ILE A 105 0.36 -1.36 10.52
CA ILE A 105 1.35 -0.98 11.54
C ILE A 105 0.64 -0.08 12.57
N PRO A 106 0.45 -0.52 13.82
CA PRO A 106 -0.17 0.29 14.87
C PRO A 106 0.73 1.46 15.27
N ILE A 107 0.15 2.67 15.38
CA ILE A 107 0.90 3.90 15.73
C ILE A 107 1.60 3.77 17.09
N ASN A 108 1.03 3.02 18.04
CA ASN A 108 1.62 2.81 19.36
C ASN A 108 2.85 1.89 19.36
N LYS A 109 3.23 1.34 18.21
CA LYS A 109 4.41 0.50 18.05
C LYS A 109 5.55 1.18 17.27
N VAL A 110 5.32 2.38 16.74
CA VAL A 110 6.28 3.15 15.94
C VAL A 110 6.97 4.21 16.80
#